data_AF-A0A1Q8TPI3-F1
#
_entry.id   AF-A0A1Q8TPI3-F1
#
_cell.length_a   1.000
_cell.length_b   1.000
_cell.length_c   1.000
_cell.angle_alpha   90.00
_cell.angle_beta   90.00
_cell.angle_gamma   90.00
#
_symmetry.space_group_name_H-M   'P 1'
#
loop_
_entity.id
_entity.type
_entity.pdbx_description
1 polymer ?
#
loop_
_entity_poly.entity_id
_entity_poly.type
_entity_poly.pdbx_seq_one_letter_code
_entity_poly.pdbx_strand_id
1 'polypeptide(L)'
;MSIRITNTFGTPHNVSETNPTHVTSCDAYRLPLVGTIVPGATSGYDDMVQMLKEEGHDTRPEGYGLIFLESEEFSATYFGSIGQIEQYQRENTDGAATFDASQGVMYAQWPHGKGWDDYLPRTFWNAQRRGAIADGVGLVTAFAHNEVPGAEVIVYEFEGKWLPDSNPTQMITHHCTACHQDTFYDSGHVHENTGPTSRRWAARQARQHIISAARHGVGGTNSACRPSNGEMLRAVNAAARDIYGTTGNSLPDTDDAYCATHGPCSTVRELRAGVRPLVYRG
;
A
#
# COMPACT_ATOMS: atom_id res chain seq x y z
N MET A 1 6.45 -16.58 19.95
CA MET A 1 6.85 -17.16 18.64
C MET A 1 6.51 -16.17 17.54
N SER A 2 6.91 -16.40 16.28
CA SER A 2 6.50 -15.58 15.13
C SER A 2 5.51 -16.36 14.25
N ILE A 3 4.43 -15.70 13.80
CA ILE A 3 3.50 -16.25 12.81
C ILE A 3 4.05 -15.93 11.43
N ARG A 4 4.25 -16.94 10.59
CA ARG A 4 4.66 -16.75 9.19
C ARG A 4 3.41 -16.57 8.33
N ILE A 5 3.29 -15.42 7.68
CA ILE A 5 2.29 -15.15 6.65
C ILE A 5 3.04 -15.09 5.32
N THR A 6 2.48 -15.58 4.23
CA THR A 6 3.09 -15.47 2.90
C THR A 6 2.21 -14.54 2.07
N ASN A 7 2.81 -13.55 1.41
CA ASN A 7 2.05 -12.77 0.45
C ASN A 7 1.80 -13.57 -0.84
N THR A 8 0.90 -13.12 -1.69
CA THR A 8 0.56 -13.79 -2.96
C THR A 8 1.71 -13.89 -3.94
N PHE A 9 2.79 -13.13 -3.73
CA PHE A 9 4.01 -13.18 -4.54
C PHE A 9 5.05 -14.16 -3.97
N GLY A 10 4.71 -14.90 -2.91
CA GLY A 10 5.58 -15.90 -2.28
C GLY A 10 6.55 -15.34 -1.24
N THR A 11 6.49 -14.03 -0.93
CA THR A 11 7.36 -13.40 0.06
C THR A 11 6.87 -13.71 1.49
N PRO A 12 7.68 -14.37 2.32
CA PRO A 12 7.32 -14.63 3.70
C PRO A 12 7.44 -13.38 4.56
N HIS A 13 6.50 -13.21 5.47
CA HIS A 13 6.44 -12.19 6.50
C HIS A 13 6.44 -12.89 7.85
N ASN A 14 7.44 -12.62 8.68
CA ASN A 14 7.45 -13.08 10.06
C ASN A 14 6.82 -12.00 10.93
N VAL A 15 5.67 -12.31 11.53
CA VAL A 15 4.88 -11.37 12.32
C VAL A 15 4.94 -11.76 13.80
N SER A 16 5.07 -10.79 14.69
CA SER A 16 5.01 -11.04 16.13
C SER A 16 3.65 -11.60 16.54
N GLU A 17 3.67 -12.68 17.30
CA GLU A 17 2.49 -13.33 17.87
C GLU A 17 1.77 -12.46 18.89
N THR A 18 2.44 -11.51 19.54
CA THR A 18 1.82 -10.60 20.53
C THR A 18 1.51 -9.24 19.94
N ASN A 19 2.27 -8.80 18.93
CA ASN A 19 2.02 -7.57 18.21
C ASN A 19 1.98 -7.80 16.69
N PRO A 20 0.79 -8.05 16.12
CA PRO A 20 0.62 -8.34 14.70
C PRO A 20 1.03 -7.18 13.76
N THR A 21 1.30 -6.00 14.31
CA THR A 21 1.83 -4.84 13.57
C THR A 21 3.34 -4.87 13.39
N HIS A 22 4.05 -5.70 14.16
CA HIS A 22 5.49 -5.85 14.11
C HIS A 22 5.85 -7.03 13.22
N VAL A 23 6.24 -6.71 11.99
CA VAL A 23 6.92 -7.63 11.09
C VAL A 23 8.41 -7.58 11.41
N THR A 24 9.02 -8.74 11.66
CA THR A 24 10.44 -8.86 12.00
C THR A 24 11.33 -9.14 10.79
N SER A 25 10.74 -9.50 9.64
CA SER A 25 11.42 -9.56 8.33
C SER A 25 10.41 -9.46 7.17
N CYS A 26 10.75 -8.65 6.15
CA CYS A 26 10.05 -8.54 4.87
C CYS A 26 11.13 -8.40 3.79
N ASP A 27 11.29 -9.41 2.94
CA ASP A 27 12.45 -9.51 2.05
C ASP A 27 12.13 -9.03 0.63
N ALA A 28 12.60 -7.81 0.35
CA ALA A 28 13.09 -7.24 -0.92
C ALA A 28 12.82 -5.72 -0.90
N TYR A 29 13.86 -4.92 -0.72
CA TYR A 29 13.74 -3.48 -0.89
C TYR A 29 13.64 -3.15 -2.37
N ARG A 30 12.59 -2.41 -2.73
CA ARG A 30 12.52 -1.69 -3.99
C ARG A 30 13.33 -0.42 -3.88
N LEU A 31 13.82 0.03 -5.03
CA LEU A 31 14.46 1.34 -5.20
C LEU A 31 13.52 2.23 -6.03
N PRO A 32 12.43 2.74 -5.43
CA PRO A 32 11.46 3.59 -6.15
C PRO A 32 12.07 4.88 -6.70
N LEU A 33 13.07 5.44 -6.01
CA LEU A 33 13.76 6.65 -6.42
C LEU A 33 15.27 6.53 -6.20
N VAL A 34 16.02 6.92 -7.22
CA VAL A 34 17.47 7.04 -7.20
C VAL A 34 17.80 8.38 -7.85
N GLY A 35 18.60 9.20 -7.18
CA GLY A 35 18.86 10.57 -7.63
C GLY A 35 20.09 11.18 -6.96
N THR A 36 20.27 12.49 -7.14
CA THR A 36 21.38 13.25 -6.57
C THR A 36 20.88 14.57 -6.00
N ILE A 37 21.58 15.09 -4.99
CA ILE A 37 21.45 16.46 -4.48
C ILE A 37 22.82 17.13 -4.48
N VAL A 38 22.90 18.36 -4.98
CA VAL A 38 24.18 19.07 -5.22
C VAL A 38 24.10 20.49 -4.65
N PRO A 39 25.10 20.94 -3.90
CA PRO A 39 25.16 22.30 -3.39
C PRO A 39 25.01 23.34 -4.51
N GLY A 40 24.16 24.35 -4.30
CA GLY A 40 23.93 25.44 -5.25
C GLY A 40 23.09 25.10 -6.48
N ALA A 41 22.87 23.81 -6.79
CA ALA A 41 22.00 23.36 -7.89
C ALA A 41 20.67 22.80 -7.39
N THR A 42 20.65 22.15 -6.22
CA THR A 42 19.42 21.65 -5.60
C THR A 42 18.77 22.72 -4.73
N SER A 43 17.53 23.08 -5.04
CA SER A 43 16.73 23.98 -4.19
C SER A 43 16.55 23.37 -2.81
N GLY A 44 16.77 24.16 -1.75
CA GLY A 44 16.65 23.69 -0.36
C GLY A 44 17.77 22.73 0.09
N TYR A 45 18.87 22.61 -0.67
CA TYR A 45 19.99 21.71 -0.34
C TYR A 45 20.43 21.81 1.14
N ASP A 46 20.61 23.02 1.65
CA ASP A 46 21.09 23.24 3.02
C ASP A 46 20.12 22.69 4.07
N ASP A 47 18.81 22.78 3.82
CA ASP A 47 17.78 22.18 4.68
C ASP A 47 17.81 20.64 4.55
N MET A 48 18.01 20.13 3.33
CA MET A 48 18.01 18.69 3.05
C MET A 48 19.15 17.93 3.74
N VAL A 49 20.34 18.53 3.80
CA VAL A 49 21.52 17.91 4.44
C VAL A 49 21.65 18.23 5.94
N GLN A 50 20.72 18.98 6.53
CA GLN A 50 20.79 19.41 7.92
C GLN A 50 20.91 18.22 8.89
N MET A 51 20.16 17.14 8.65
CA MET A 51 20.27 15.90 9.43
C MET A 51 21.66 15.27 9.35
N LEU A 52 22.32 15.33 8.19
CA LEU A 52 23.69 14.82 8.02
C LEU A 52 24.68 15.68 8.79
N LYS A 53 24.49 17.01 8.80
CA LYS A 53 25.34 17.96 9.54
C LYS A 53 25.25 17.72 11.05
N GLU A 54 24.03 17.59 11.56
CA GLU A 54 23.77 17.39 13.00
C GLU A 54 24.38 16.09 13.53
N GLU A 55 24.42 15.05 12.71
CA GLU A 55 25.00 13.76 13.08
C GLU A 55 26.49 13.62 12.71
N GLY A 56 27.12 14.66 12.14
CA GLY A 56 28.52 14.62 11.74
C GLY A 56 28.81 13.74 10.53
N HIS A 57 27.78 13.42 9.74
CA HIS A 57 27.87 12.65 8.49
C HIS A 57 27.95 13.53 7.23
N ASP A 58 27.79 14.86 7.36
CA ASP A 58 27.96 15.79 6.25
C ASP A 58 29.45 15.92 5.85
N THR A 59 29.90 14.99 5.02
CA THR A 59 31.33 14.78 4.69
C THR A 59 31.63 14.97 3.20
N ARG A 60 30.61 15.26 2.37
CA ARG A 60 30.72 15.32 0.90
C ARG A 60 30.46 16.74 0.38
N PRO A 61 31.52 17.54 0.12
CA PRO A 61 31.35 18.89 -0.40
C PRO A 61 30.79 18.93 -1.83
N GLU A 62 30.88 17.83 -2.58
CA GLU A 62 30.31 17.69 -3.93
C GLU A 62 28.79 17.43 -3.94
N GLY A 63 28.20 17.14 -2.78
CA GLY A 63 26.83 16.67 -2.67
C GLY A 63 26.71 15.16 -2.50
N TYR A 64 25.47 14.65 -2.62
CA TYR A 64 25.13 13.26 -2.31
C TYR A 64 24.40 12.61 -3.45
N GLY A 65 24.78 11.37 -3.75
CA GLY A 65 23.87 10.44 -4.40
C GLY A 65 22.90 9.89 -3.37
N LEU A 66 21.64 9.71 -3.77
CA LEU A 66 20.55 9.21 -2.95
C LEU A 66 19.94 7.93 -3.53
N ILE A 67 19.66 6.97 -2.65
CA ILE A 67 18.75 5.86 -2.94
C ILE A 67 17.65 5.85 -1.89
N PHE A 68 16.41 5.90 -2.33
CA PHE A 68 15.25 5.70 -1.48
C PHE A 68 14.82 4.27 -1.59
N LEU A 69 14.83 3.58 -0.45
CA LEU A 69 14.49 2.17 -0.33
C LEU A 69 13.11 2.04 0.29
N GLU A 70 12.35 1.09 -0.20
CA GLU A 70 11.03 0.77 0.31
C GLU A 70 10.74 -0.73 0.25
N SER A 71 10.21 -1.27 1.34
CA SER A 71 9.56 -2.58 1.44
C SER A 71 8.15 -2.38 2.03
N GLU A 72 7.40 -3.46 2.23
CA GLU A 72 6.06 -3.37 2.85
C GLU A 72 6.12 -2.79 4.28
N GLU A 73 7.29 -2.87 4.94
CA GLU A 73 7.43 -2.60 6.38
C GLU A 73 8.46 -1.54 6.74
N PHE A 74 9.43 -1.35 5.87
CA PHE A 74 10.57 -0.51 6.12
C PHE A 74 10.77 0.40 4.91
N SER A 75 11.02 1.66 5.20
CA SER A 75 11.64 2.56 4.27
C SER A 75 12.98 2.98 4.83
N ALA A 76 13.92 3.27 3.96
CA ALA A 76 15.22 3.78 4.31
C ALA A 76 15.71 4.74 3.23
N THR A 77 16.66 5.59 3.60
CA THR A 77 17.32 6.50 2.68
C THR A 77 18.81 6.31 2.81
N TYR A 78 19.44 5.99 1.69
CA TYR A 78 20.88 5.90 1.59
C TYR A 78 21.44 7.22 1.05
N PHE A 79 22.50 7.71 1.69
CA PHE A 79 23.31 8.83 1.23
C PHE A 79 24.73 8.33 0.95
N GLY A 80 25.21 8.54 -0.28
CA GLY A 80 26.53 8.11 -0.71
C GLY A 80 27.16 9.04 -1.72
N SER A 81 28.20 8.56 -2.39
CA SER A 81 28.82 9.33 -3.47
C SER A 81 27.90 9.38 -4.70
N ILE A 82 27.90 10.52 -5.38
CA ILE A 82 27.20 10.66 -6.68
C ILE A 82 27.72 9.61 -7.67
N GLY A 83 29.04 9.44 -7.76
CA GLY A 83 29.66 8.50 -8.70
C GLY A 83 29.23 7.05 -8.52
N GLN A 84 29.10 6.57 -7.27
CA GLN A 84 28.63 5.20 -6.99
C GLN A 84 27.19 4.99 -7.46
N ILE A 85 26.32 5.97 -7.26
CA ILE A 85 24.92 5.84 -7.65
C ILE A 85 24.73 5.94 -9.15
N GLU A 86 25.46 6.84 -9.81
CA GLU A 86 25.47 6.89 -11.27
C GLU A 86 26.03 5.59 -11.87
N GLN A 87 27.07 5.01 -11.25
CA GLN A 87 27.59 3.70 -11.65
C GLN A 87 26.53 2.62 -11.50
N TYR A 88 25.89 2.54 -10.33
CA TYR A 88 24.81 1.58 -10.09
C TYR A 88 23.67 1.74 -11.10
N GLN A 89 23.22 2.96 -11.40
CA GLN A 89 22.16 3.18 -12.40
C GLN A 89 22.56 2.75 -13.81
N ARG A 90 23.82 2.97 -14.20
CA ARG A 90 24.35 2.53 -15.50
C ARG A 90 24.48 1.02 -15.60
N GLU A 91 24.87 0.35 -14.51
CA GLU A 91 25.08 -1.10 -14.48
C GLU A 91 23.76 -1.87 -14.30
N ASN A 92 22.81 -1.32 -13.55
CA ASN A 92 21.55 -1.97 -13.18
C ASN A 92 20.46 -1.90 -14.27
N THR A 93 20.84 -2.11 -15.53
CA THR A 93 19.91 -2.05 -16.68
C THR A 93 18.96 -3.26 -16.73
N ASP A 94 19.39 -4.41 -16.22
CA ASP A 94 18.65 -5.67 -16.17
C ASP A 94 18.20 -6.05 -14.74
N GLY A 95 18.53 -5.22 -13.73
CA GLY A 95 18.20 -5.46 -12.33
C GLY A 95 19.15 -6.40 -11.58
N ALA A 96 20.28 -6.80 -12.18
CA ALA A 96 21.23 -7.74 -11.58
C ALA A 96 22.43 -7.07 -10.88
N ALA A 97 22.56 -5.75 -10.94
CA ALA A 97 23.73 -5.07 -10.37
C ALA A 97 23.73 -5.13 -8.84
N THR A 98 24.90 -5.38 -8.26
CA THR A 98 25.10 -5.37 -6.81
C THR A 98 25.39 -3.96 -6.32
N PHE A 99 24.81 -3.57 -5.18
CA PHE A 99 25.05 -2.27 -4.56
C PHE A 99 25.74 -2.42 -3.20
N ASP A 100 26.91 -1.80 -3.04
CA ASP A 100 27.63 -1.77 -1.76
C ASP A 100 27.14 -0.62 -0.87
N ALA A 101 26.14 -0.92 -0.05
CA ALA A 101 25.56 0.04 0.89
C ALA A 101 26.53 0.48 2.01
N SER A 102 27.69 -0.18 2.20
CA SER A 102 28.64 0.18 3.25
C SER A 102 29.45 1.46 2.96
N GLN A 103 29.45 1.93 1.71
CA GLN A 103 30.20 3.12 1.27
C GLN A 103 29.49 4.47 1.54
N GLY A 104 28.33 4.41 2.18
CA GLY A 104 27.56 5.58 2.56
C GLY A 104 26.88 5.40 3.91
N VAL A 105 25.93 6.27 4.20
CA VAL A 105 25.16 6.25 5.44
C VAL A 105 23.71 5.93 5.14
N MET A 106 23.11 5.08 5.97
CA MET A 106 21.73 4.66 5.85
C MET A 106 20.91 5.26 6.98
N TYR A 107 19.84 5.96 6.62
CA TYR A 107 18.87 6.50 7.54
C TYR A 107 17.58 5.71 7.48
N ALA A 108 16.95 5.51 8.64
CA ALA A 108 15.62 4.95 8.70
C ALA A 108 14.62 5.95 8.12
N GLN A 109 13.65 5.43 7.37
CA GLN A 109 12.59 6.18 6.71
C GLN A 109 13.05 7.09 5.58
N TRP A 110 12.08 7.67 4.88
CA TRP A 110 12.35 8.76 3.94
C TRP A 110 12.34 10.07 4.71
N PRO A 111 13.25 11.01 4.39
CA PRO A 111 13.24 12.34 4.96
C PRO A 111 11.96 13.08 4.54
N HIS A 112 11.59 14.09 5.30
CA HIS A 112 10.43 14.94 5.05
C HIS A 112 10.75 16.37 5.46
N GLY A 113 9.93 17.32 5.01
CA GLY A 113 10.06 18.73 5.34
C GLY A 113 10.75 19.54 4.24
N LYS A 114 11.19 20.75 4.61
CA LYS A 114 11.69 21.75 3.66
C LYS A 114 12.81 21.20 2.77
N GLY A 115 12.67 21.39 1.45
CA GLY A 115 13.57 20.83 0.42
C GLY A 115 13.23 19.39 0.04
N TRP A 116 12.94 18.53 1.01
CA TRP A 116 12.55 17.13 0.74
C TRP A 116 11.15 16.99 0.16
N ASP A 117 10.18 17.79 0.61
CA ASP A 117 8.79 17.69 0.17
C ASP A 117 8.62 18.01 -1.34
N ASP A 118 9.50 18.84 -1.89
CA ASP A 118 9.54 19.15 -3.33
C ASP A 118 10.38 18.15 -4.13
N TYR A 119 11.45 17.61 -3.52
CA TYR A 119 12.36 16.66 -4.16
C TYR A 119 11.74 15.26 -4.27
N LEU A 120 11.05 14.83 -3.21
CA LEU A 120 10.46 13.51 -3.14
C LEU A 120 9.15 13.50 -3.93
N PRO A 121 9.07 12.72 -5.02
CA PRO A 121 7.79 12.49 -5.65
C PRO A 121 6.89 11.77 -4.66
N ARG A 122 5.58 12.00 -4.78
CA ARG A 122 4.56 11.07 -4.28
C ARG A 122 4.73 9.76 -5.07
N THR A 123 5.65 8.93 -4.63
CA THR A 123 6.08 7.74 -5.37
C THR A 123 5.20 6.59 -4.94
N PHE A 124 4.58 5.91 -5.90
CA PHE A 124 3.67 4.78 -5.68
C PHE A 124 4.33 3.45 -5.97
N TRP A 125 3.77 2.36 -5.42
CA TRP A 125 4.27 1.01 -5.68
C TRP A 125 3.97 0.57 -7.12
N ASN A 126 2.81 0.98 -7.63
CA ASN A 126 2.39 0.78 -9.01
C ASN A 126 2.72 2.01 -9.85
N ALA A 127 3.71 1.91 -10.73
CA ALA A 127 4.13 3.00 -11.62
C ALA A 127 4.01 2.57 -13.08
N GLN A 128 3.41 3.42 -13.92
CA GLN A 128 3.14 3.12 -15.33
C GLN A 128 4.43 2.86 -16.10
N ARG A 129 5.49 3.63 -15.82
CA ARG A 129 6.83 3.42 -16.39
C ARG A 129 7.44 2.04 -16.09
N ARG A 130 6.90 1.33 -15.09
CA ARG A 130 7.30 -0.03 -14.70
C ARG A 130 6.27 -1.09 -15.11
N GLY A 131 5.39 -0.75 -16.05
CA GLY A 131 4.37 -1.65 -16.61
C GLY A 131 3.06 -1.72 -15.82
N ALA A 132 2.86 -0.87 -14.81
CA ALA A 132 1.55 -0.77 -14.16
C ALA A 132 0.52 -0.12 -15.09
N ILE A 133 -0.77 -0.33 -14.81
CA ILE A 133 -1.88 0.17 -15.62
C ILE A 133 -1.96 1.71 -15.57
N ALA A 134 -1.72 2.28 -14.39
CA ALA A 134 -1.58 3.70 -14.14
C ALA A 134 -0.71 3.91 -12.90
N ASP A 135 -0.18 5.12 -12.73
CA ASP A 135 0.52 5.48 -11.50
C ASP A 135 -0.45 5.44 -10.30
N GLY A 136 -0.05 4.74 -9.23
CA GLY A 136 -0.83 4.62 -8.00
C GLY A 136 -2.09 3.75 -8.12
N VAL A 137 -2.21 2.95 -9.17
CA VAL A 137 -3.37 2.05 -9.35
C VAL A 137 -2.90 0.62 -9.54
N GLY A 138 -3.18 -0.25 -8.56
CA GLY A 138 -2.76 -1.65 -8.62
C GLY A 138 -2.75 -2.36 -7.27
N LEU A 139 -2.51 -3.67 -7.31
CA LEU A 139 -2.31 -4.45 -6.09
C LEU A 139 -0.91 -4.18 -5.54
N VAL A 140 -0.81 -3.97 -4.23
CA VAL A 140 0.48 -3.84 -3.53
C VAL A 140 0.92 -5.20 -3.05
N THR A 141 0.04 -5.85 -2.29
CA THR A 141 0.28 -7.14 -1.67
C THR A 141 -1.05 -7.80 -1.36
N ALA A 142 -1.04 -9.11 -1.12
CA ALA A 142 -2.21 -9.83 -0.65
C ALA A 142 -1.77 -10.99 0.23
N PHE A 143 -2.56 -11.28 1.25
CA PHE A 143 -2.27 -12.30 2.24
C PHE A 143 -3.41 -13.34 2.20
N ALA A 144 -3.08 -14.62 2.13
CA ALA A 144 -4.10 -15.67 2.20
C ALA A 144 -4.83 -15.63 3.56
N HIS A 145 -6.15 -15.76 3.53
CA HIS A 145 -6.95 -15.84 4.75
C HIS A 145 -6.73 -17.21 5.40
N ASN A 146 -6.41 -17.19 6.69
CA ASN A 146 -6.06 -18.39 7.46
C ASN A 146 -7.28 -19.28 7.77
N GLU A 147 -8.46 -18.68 7.97
CA GLU A 147 -9.68 -19.41 8.35
C GLU A 147 -10.70 -19.64 7.21
N VAL A 148 -10.57 -18.94 6.07
CA VAL A 148 -11.56 -18.98 4.98
C VAL A 148 -10.82 -19.41 3.70
N PRO A 149 -10.96 -20.67 3.28
CA PRO A 149 -10.26 -21.17 2.11
C PRO A 149 -10.53 -20.34 0.86
N GLY A 150 -9.47 -19.97 0.15
CA GLY A 150 -9.54 -19.20 -1.09
C GLY A 150 -9.81 -17.70 -0.91
N ALA A 151 -10.04 -17.22 0.32
CA ALA A 151 -10.14 -15.79 0.59
C ALA A 151 -8.76 -15.17 0.85
N GLU A 152 -8.67 -13.86 0.64
CA GLU A 152 -7.44 -13.08 0.77
C GLU A 152 -7.73 -11.73 1.42
N VAL A 153 -6.74 -11.17 2.12
CA VAL A 153 -6.74 -9.75 2.52
C VAL A 153 -5.72 -9.02 1.67
N ILE A 154 -6.22 -8.11 0.85
CA ILE A 154 -5.53 -7.51 -0.28
C ILE A 154 -5.30 -6.04 0.01
N VAL A 155 -4.06 -5.58 -0.11
CA VAL A 155 -3.68 -4.17 -0.07
C VAL A 155 -3.56 -3.68 -1.50
N TYR A 156 -4.20 -2.56 -1.82
CA TYR A 156 -4.17 -2.01 -3.17
C TYR A 156 -4.20 -0.49 -3.16
N GLU A 157 -3.52 0.08 -4.15
CA GLU A 157 -3.53 1.51 -4.46
C GLU A 157 -4.61 1.77 -5.51
N PHE A 158 -5.27 2.92 -5.39
CA PHE A 158 -6.31 3.35 -6.32
C PHE A 158 -6.43 4.87 -6.34
N GLU A 159 -7.07 5.40 -7.38
CA GLU A 159 -7.45 6.81 -7.43
C GLU A 159 -8.85 6.98 -6.85
N GLY A 160 -9.03 7.85 -5.86
CA GLY A 160 -10.31 7.99 -5.19
C GLY A 160 -10.45 9.32 -4.48
N LYS A 161 -11.61 9.57 -3.89
CA LYS A 161 -11.86 10.80 -3.14
C LYS A 161 -11.93 10.48 -1.66
N TRP A 162 -11.27 11.30 -0.85
CA TRP A 162 -11.40 11.21 0.61
C TRP A 162 -12.78 11.73 1.08
N LEU A 163 -13.27 12.79 0.44
CA LEU A 163 -14.59 13.38 0.69
C LEU A 163 -15.35 13.48 -0.63
N PRO A 164 -16.70 13.45 -0.62
CA PRO A 164 -17.51 13.54 -1.85
C PRO A 164 -17.11 14.72 -2.76
N ASP A 165 -16.81 15.87 -2.15
CA ASP A 165 -16.48 17.12 -2.84
C ASP A 165 -14.98 17.32 -3.11
N SER A 166 -14.11 16.39 -2.69
CA SER A 166 -12.67 16.52 -2.95
C SER A 166 -12.32 16.13 -4.39
N ASN A 167 -11.17 16.61 -4.86
CA ASN A 167 -10.58 16.07 -6.07
C ASN A 167 -10.15 14.61 -5.83
N PRO A 168 -10.18 13.75 -6.87
CA PRO A 168 -9.55 12.45 -6.79
C PRO A 168 -8.06 12.59 -6.47
N THR A 169 -7.59 11.80 -5.52
CA THR A 169 -6.18 11.69 -5.13
C THR A 169 -5.78 10.21 -5.11
N GLN A 170 -4.49 9.95 -4.99
CA GLN A 170 -4.00 8.59 -4.86
C GLN A 170 -4.24 8.10 -3.44
N MET A 171 -4.91 6.97 -3.32
CA MET A 171 -5.38 6.37 -2.09
C MET A 171 -4.77 4.98 -1.93
N ILE A 172 -4.80 4.49 -0.70
CA ILE A 172 -4.46 3.13 -0.38
C ILE A 172 -5.39 2.59 0.70
N THR A 173 -5.73 1.32 0.58
CA THR A 173 -6.58 0.61 1.53
C THR A 173 -6.23 -0.87 1.56
N HIS A 174 -6.91 -1.61 2.43
CA HIS A 174 -6.96 -3.05 2.39
C HIS A 174 -8.40 -3.55 2.28
N HIS A 175 -8.60 -4.72 1.69
CA HIS A 175 -9.90 -5.36 1.56
C HIS A 175 -9.78 -6.88 1.79
N CYS A 176 -10.66 -7.43 2.62
CA CYS A 176 -10.77 -8.86 2.85
C CYS A 176 -11.85 -9.43 1.95
N THR A 177 -11.52 -10.36 1.06
CA THR A 177 -12.49 -10.98 0.14
C THR A 177 -13.47 -11.93 0.83
N ALA A 178 -13.26 -12.23 2.11
CA ALA A 178 -14.23 -12.94 2.96
C ALA A 178 -15.20 -11.99 3.69
N CYS A 179 -14.93 -10.69 3.76
CA CYS A 179 -15.78 -9.71 4.45
C CYS A 179 -16.36 -8.72 3.44
N HIS A 180 -17.69 -8.69 3.33
CA HIS A 180 -18.40 -7.92 2.31
C HIS A 180 -18.90 -6.57 2.81
N GLN A 181 -18.13 -5.88 3.65
CA GLN A 181 -18.49 -4.51 4.00
C GLN A 181 -18.30 -3.63 2.75
N ASP A 182 -19.36 -2.98 2.32
CA ASP A 182 -19.34 -2.05 1.18
C ASP A 182 -18.66 -0.75 1.60
N THR A 183 -17.33 -0.77 1.69
CA THR A 183 -16.58 0.27 2.40
C THR A 183 -15.57 0.98 1.51
N PHE A 184 -15.94 1.32 0.27
CA PHE A 184 -15.13 2.31 -0.43
C PHE A 184 -15.08 3.65 0.33
N TYR A 185 -16.11 3.96 1.13
CA TYR A 185 -16.22 5.21 1.87
C TYR A 185 -16.53 5.06 3.38
N ASP A 186 -16.93 3.87 3.86
CA ASP A 186 -17.70 3.78 5.11
C ASP A 186 -16.97 3.22 6.35
N SER A 187 -15.65 3.01 6.32
CA SER A 187 -14.98 2.32 7.45
C SER A 187 -13.59 2.81 7.88
N GLY A 188 -13.13 3.99 7.45
CA GLY A 188 -11.86 4.55 7.96
C GLY A 188 -10.61 3.72 7.66
N HIS A 189 -10.70 2.75 6.73
CA HIS A 189 -9.60 1.88 6.30
C HIS A 189 -8.96 2.33 4.98
N VAL A 190 -9.40 3.47 4.47
CA VAL A 190 -8.78 4.18 3.35
C VAL A 190 -7.82 5.24 3.91
N HIS A 191 -6.74 5.54 3.19
CA HIS A 191 -5.82 6.62 3.54
C HIS A 191 -5.25 7.24 2.26
N GLU A 192 -4.95 8.54 2.27
CA GLU A 192 -4.18 9.14 1.18
C GLU A 192 -2.80 8.48 1.09
N ASN A 193 -2.42 8.10 -0.12
CA ASN A 193 -1.14 7.48 -0.40
C ASN A 193 -0.10 8.58 -0.63
N THR A 194 0.55 9.03 0.44
CA THR A 194 1.54 10.11 0.40
C THR A 194 2.97 9.59 0.36
N GLY A 195 3.17 8.27 0.51
CA GLY A 195 4.47 7.63 0.46
C GLY A 195 4.50 6.29 1.20
N PRO A 196 5.71 5.77 1.48
CA PRO A 196 5.89 4.46 2.10
C PRO A 196 5.13 4.26 3.41
N THR A 197 5.00 5.32 4.22
CA THR A 197 4.30 5.26 5.52
C THR A 197 2.81 4.92 5.36
N SER A 198 2.13 5.45 4.34
CA SER A 198 0.73 5.13 4.04
C SER A 198 0.57 3.66 3.65
N ARG A 199 1.52 3.13 2.88
CA ARG A 199 1.51 1.72 2.43
C ARG A 199 1.79 0.75 3.56
N ARG A 200 2.76 1.09 4.40
CA ARG A 200 3.02 0.40 5.65
C ARG A 200 1.78 0.39 6.55
N TRP A 201 1.07 1.52 6.66
CA TRP A 201 -0.17 1.58 7.43
C TRP A 201 -1.22 0.59 6.89
N ALA A 202 -1.48 0.58 5.58
CA ALA A 202 -2.48 -0.29 4.99
C ALA A 202 -2.11 -1.79 5.13
N ALA A 203 -0.84 -2.12 4.92
CA ALA A 203 -0.32 -3.47 5.12
C ALA A 203 -0.45 -3.93 6.58
N ARG A 204 -0.24 -3.03 7.56
CA ARG A 204 -0.50 -3.31 8.98
C ARG A 204 -1.96 -3.61 9.26
N GLN A 205 -2.88 -2.81 8.71
CA GLN A 205 -4.31 -3.06 8.88
C GLN A 205 -4.71 -4.43 8.32
N ALA A 206 -4.22 -4.78 7.11
CA ALA A 206 -4.47 -6.09 6.50
C ALA A 206 -4.02 -7.26 7.38
N ARG A 207 -2.82 -7.19 7.95
CA ARG A 207 -2.31 -8.25 8.84
C ARG A 207 -3.04 -8.29 10.18
N GLN A 208 -3.36 -7.14 10.76
CA GLN A 208 -4.20 -7.08 11.96
C GLN A 208 -5.55 -7.75 11.73
N HIS A 209 -6.16 -7.55 10.56
CA HIS A 209 -7.41 -8.20 10.18
C HIS A 209 -7.28 -9.73 10.19
N ILE A 210 -6.30 -10.28 9.47
CA ILE A 210 -6.07 -11.74 9.39
C ILE A 210 -5.79 -12.33 10.77
N ILE A 211 -4.94 -11.67 11.56
CA ILE A 211 -4.57 -12.19 12.88
C ILE A 211 -5.74 -12.08 13.87
N SER A 212 -6.61 -11.07 13.70
CA SER A 212 -7.86 -10.99 14.47
C SER A 212 -8.76 -12.18 14.20
N ALA A 213 -8.93 -12.58 12.93
CA ALA A 213 -9.68 -13.79 12.56
C ALA A 213 -9.07 -15.06 13.18
N ALA A 214 -7.74 -15.20 13.13
CA ALA A 214 -7.02 -16.32 13.76
C ALA A 214 -7.27 -16.43 15.27
N ARG A 215 -7.33 -15.30 15.98
CA ARG A 215 -7.42 -15.26 17.44
C ARG A 215 -8.85 -15.31 17.96
N HIS A 216 -9.79 -14.70 17.24
CA HIS A 216 -11.14 -14.46 17.73
C HIS A 216 -12.22 -15.16 16.90
N GLY A 217 -11.83 -15.90 15.86
CA GLY A 217 -12.72 -16.57 14.93
C GLY A 217 -13.34 -15.60 13.91
N VAL A 218 -13.78 -16.14 12.79
CA VAL A 218 -14.57 -15.40 11.78
C VAL A 218 -15.97 -15.13 12.34
N GLY A 219 -16.46 -13.89 12.22
CA GLY A 219 -17.78 -13.48 12.73
C GLY A 219 -17.86 -13.28 14.25
N GLY A 220 -16.77 -13.51 14.98
CA GLY A 220 -16.72 -13.30 16.43
C GLY A 220 -16.94 -11.83 16.81
N THR A 221 -17.60 -11.59 17.96
CA THR A 221 -17.90 -10.23 18.47
C THR A 221 -16.65 -9.39 18.77
N ASN A 222 -15.48 -10.03 18.92
CA ASN A 222 -14.18 -9.38 19.10
C ASN A 222 -13.28 -9.47 17.87
N SER A 223 -13.77 -10.09 16.79
CA SER A 223 -13.02 -10.24 15.54
C SER A 223 -13.18 -8.98 14.68
N ALA A 224 -12.12 -8.61 13.96
CA ALA A 224 -12.21 -7.62 12.88
C ALA A 224 -12.76 -8.26 11.58
N CYS A 225 -12.71 -9.59 11.46
CA CYS A 225 -13.28 -10.33 10.35
C CYS A 225 -14.74 -10.67 10.65
N ARG A 226 -15.66 -9.84 10.14
CA ARG A 226 -17.12 -9.96 10.33
C ARG A 226 -17.83 -9.94 8.99
N PRO A 227 -17.94 -11.10 8.30
CA PRO A 227 -18.73 -11.20 7.09
C PRO A 227 -20.19 -10.83 7.38
N SER A 228 -20.77 -9.95 6.57
CA SER A 228 -22.21 -9.71 6.59
C SER A 228 -22.92 -10.84 5.84
N ASN A 229 -24.12 -11.19 6.28
CA ASN A 229 -24.87 -12.32 5.72
C ASN A 229 -25.92 -11.87 4.68
N GLY A 230 -25.95 -10.60 4.25
CA GLY A 230 -26.91 -10.05 3.29
C GLY A 230 -28.31 -9.79 3.85
N GLU A 231 -28.54 -9.88 5.17
CA GLU A 231 -29.85 -9.63 5.77
C GLU A 231 -30.41 -8.25 5.45
N MET A 232 -29.55 -7.23 5.48
CA MET A 232 -29.93 -5.86 5.11
C MET A 232 -30.40 -5.78 3.66
N LEU A 233 -29.62 -6.32 2.70
CA LEU A 233 -30.01 -6.31 1.28
C LEU A 233 -31.33 -7.04 1.04
N ARG A 234 -31.54 -8.19 1.70
CA ARG A 234 -32.81 -8.92 1.63
C ARG A 234 -33.97 -8.10 2.20
N ALA A 235 -33.77 -7.38 3.31
CA ALA A 235 -34.78 -6.50 3.89
C ALA A 235 -35.11 -5.33 2.96
N VAL A 236 -34.11 -4.70 2.34
CA VAL A 236 -34.29 -3.62 1.36
C VAL A 236 -35.03 -4.11 0.12
N ASN A 237 -34.66 -5.28 -0.42
CA ASN A 237 -35.37 -5.90 -1.54
C ASN A 237 -36.82 -6.24 -1.19
N ALA A 238 -37.09 -6.71 0.03
CA ALA A 238 -38.45 -6.95 0.50
C ALA A 238 -39.28 -5.66 0.54
N ALA A 239 -38.73 -4.58 1.12
CA ALA A 239 -39.39 -3.28 1.16
C ALA A 239 -39.61 -2.67 -0.23
N ALA A 240 -38.64 -2.80 -1.13
CA ALA A 240 -38.76 -2.29 -2.51
C ALA A 240 -39.87 -3.01 -3.29
N ARG A 241 -40.02 -4.33 -3.13
CA ARG A 241 -41.11 -5.09 -3.74
C ARG A 241 -42.47 -4.65 -3.21
N ASP A 242 -42.57 -4.42 -1.91
CA ASP A 242 -43.82 -3.98 -1.26
C ASP A 242 -44.25 -2.59 -1.74
N ILE A 243 -43.31 -1.64 -1.81
CA ILE A 243 -43.60 -0.24 -2.16
C ILE A 243 -43.82 -0.07 -3.67
N TYR A 244 -42.99 -0.71 -4.50
CA TYR A 244 -42.94 -0.44 -5.94
C TYR A 244 -43.56 -1.57 -6.79
N GLY A 245 -44.03 -2.66 -6.18
CA GLY A 245 -44.66 -3.78 -6.89
C GLY A 245 -43.72 -4.51 -7.87
N THR A 246 -42.41 -4.44 -7.65
CA THR A 246 -41.43 -5.07 -8.54
C THR A 246 -41.47 -6.59 -8.45
N THR A 247 -41.30 -7.29 -9.57
CA THR A 247 -41.26 -8.76 -9.61
C THR A 247 -39.85 -9.34 -9.41
N GLY A 248 -38.83 -8.49 -9.38
CA GLY A 248 -37.43 -8.85 -9.18
C GLY A 248 -36.78 -8.03 -8.09
N ASN A 249 -35.59 -8.44 -7.67
CA ASN A 249 -34.78 -7.69 -6.72
C ASN A 249 -34.06 -6.55 -7.42
N SER A 250 -34.12 -5.35 -6.83
CA SER A 250 -33.36 -4.19 -7.29
C SER A 250 -31.88 -4.28 -6.91
N LEU A 251 -31.57 -5.02 -5.85
CA LEU A 251 -30.21 -5.32 -5.37
C LEU A 251 -29.99 -6.84 -5.34
N PRO A 252 -28.77 -7.36 -5.39
CA PRO A 252 -28.50 -8.78 -5.16
C PRO A 252 -28.96 -9.23 -3.75
N ASP A 253 -29.26 -10.53 -3.58
CA ASP A 253 -29.72 -11.10 -2.30
C ASP A 253 -28.60 -11.33 -1.26
N THR A 254 -27.34 -11.18 -1.69
CA THR A 254 -26.15 -11.41 -0.86
C THR A 254 -25.16 -10.27 -1.05
N ASP A 255 -24.49 -9.89 0.05
CA ASP A 255 -23.49 -8.82 0.04
C ASP A 255 -22.29 -9.20 -0.86
N ASP A 256 -21.98 -10.50 -0.99
CA ASP A 256 -20.92 -11.01 -1.85
C ASP A 256 -21.16 -10.62 -3.32
N ALA A 257 -22.38 -10.87 -3.81
CA ALA A 257 -22.75 -10.56 -5.18
C ALA A 257 -22.75 -9.06 -5.41
N TYR A 258 -23.27 -8.28 -4.45
CA TYR A 258 -23.26 -6.82 -4.52
C TYR A 258 -21.84 -6.25 -4.51
N CYS A 259 -20.98 -6.72 -3.60
CA CYS A 259 -19.58 -6.30 -3.53
C CYS A 259 -18.80 -6.70 -4.80
N ALA A 260 -19.09 -7.87 -5.38
CA ALA A 260 -18.48 -8.34 -6.62
C ALA A 260 -18.89 -7.53 -7.87
N THR A 261 -20.02 -6.80 -7.81
CA THR A 261 -20.49 -5.95 -8.92
C THR A 261 -20.24 -4.47 -8.69
N HIS A 262 -20.31 -3.99 -7.45
CA HIS A 262 -20.30 -2.56 -7.11
C HIS A 262 -19.26 -2.15 -6.06
N GLY A 263 -18.74 -3.10 -5.28
CA GLY A 263 -17.83 -2.83 -4.16
C GLY A 263 -16.35 -3.12 -4.46
N PRO A 264 -15.50 -3.11 -3.42
CA PRO A 264 -14.05 -3.39 -3.53
C PRO A 264 -13.67 -4.68 -4.26
N CYS A 265 -14.47 -5.76 -4.14
CA CYS A 265 -14.22 -7.00 -4.89
C CYS A 265 -14.24 -6.79 -6.41
N SER A 266 -15.13 -5.93 -6.91
CA SER A 266 -15.19 -5.60 -8.34
C SER A 266 -13.91 -4.88 -8.81
N THR A 267 -13.45 -3.90 -8.03
CA THR A 267 -12.19 -3.18 -8.25
C THR A 267 -11.00 -4.13 -8.26
N VAL A 268 -10.87 -4.98 -7.23
CA VAL A 268 -9.77 -5.96 -7.13
C VAL A 268 -9.75 -6.90 -8.34
N ARG A 269 -10.93 -7.37 -8.79
CA ARG A 269 -11.03 -8.21 -9.99
C ARG A 269 -10.50 -7.51 -11.23
N GLU A 270 -10.87 -6.24 -11.43
CA GLU A 270 -10.40 -5.45 -12.58
C GLU A 270 -8.88 -5.20 -12.50
N LEU A 271 -8.35 -4.88 -11.31
CA LEU A 271 -6.91 -4.75 -11.10
C LEU A 271 -6.15 -6.05 -11.41
N ARG A 272 -6.68 -7.21 -10.99
CA ARG A 272 -6.12 -8.53 -11.32
C ARG A 272 -6.13 -8.82 -12.83
N ALA A 273 -7.14 -8.33 -13.53
CA ALA A 273 -7.23 -8.46 -14.98
C ALA A 273 -6.29 -7.51 -15.74
N GLY A 274 -5.52 -6.67 -15.06
CA GLY A 274 -4.67 -5.68 -15.71
C GLY A 274 -5.45 -4.49 -16.27
N VAL A 275 -6.65 -4.21 -15.74
CA VAL A 275 -7.57 -3.20 -16.28
C VAL A 275 -7.81 -2.10 -15.25
N ARG A 276 -7.80 -0.83 -15.68
CA ARG A 276 -8.15 0.30 -14.81
C ARG A 276 -9.62 0.15 -14.39
N PRO A 277 -9.93 0.09 -13.09
CA PRO A 277 -11.28 -0.16 -12.65
C PRO A 277 -12.28 0.87 -13.19
N LEU A 278 -13.48 0.44 -13.56
CA LEU A 278 -14.51 1.29 -14.20
C LEU A 278 -14.83 2.53 -13.35
N VAL A 279 -14.91 2.35 -12.04
CA VAL A 279 -15.13 3.40 -11.04
C VAL A 279 -14.08 4.52 -11.09
N TYR A 280 -12.91 4.28 -11.69
CA TYR A 280 -11.81 5.23 -11.80
C TYR A 280 -11.55 5.72 -13.23
N ARG A 281 -12.45 5.46 -14.19
CA ARG A 281 -12.29 5.89 -15.59
C ARG A 281 -12.89 7.29 -15.89
N GLY A 282 -13.38 7.99 -14.86
CA GLY A 282 -13.98 9.33 -14.96
C GLY A 282 -12.94 10.43 -14.98
#